data_AF-A0A3C0DSR0-F1
#
_entry.id   AF-A0A3C0DSR0-F1
#
_cell.length_a   1.000
_cell.length_b   1.000
_cell.length_c   1.000
_cell.angle_alpha   90.00
_cell.angle_beta   90.00
_cell.angle_gamma   90.00
#
_symmetry.space_group_name_H-M   'P 1'
#
loop_
_entity.id
_entity.type
_entity.pdbx_description
1 polymer ?
#
loop_
_entity_poly.entity_id
_entity_poly.type
_entity_poly.pdbx_seq_one_letter_code
_entity_poly.pdbx_strand_id
1 'polypeptide(L)'
;MSNLREFGAVGDGLTDDSDAIQHAVDQGDGLLHFPPGTYRITQPIEINLADRGPLGIDGTGGTARVVMAGKGPAFRLVGTHGGTGDPGSRKG
;
A
#
# COMPACT_ATOMS: atom_id res chain seq x y z
N MET A 1 -6.98 13.03 3.29
CA MET A 1 -5.77 12.21 3.41
C MET A 1 -6.12 11.09 4.37
N SER A 2 -5.97 9.82 3.98
CA SER A 2 -6.32 8.69 4.83
C SER A 2 -5.21 8.39 5.84
N ASN A 3 -5.38 8.84 7.08
CA ASN A 3 -4.46 8.56 8.16
C ASN A 3 -4.69 7.14 8.69
N LEU A 4 -3.66 6.29 8.62
CA LEU A 4 -3.80 4.88 8.97
C LEU A 4 -4.25 4.61 10.42
N ARG A 5 -3.99 5.53 11.35
CA ARG A 5 -4.49 5.39 12.72
C ARG A 5 -6.00 5.50 12.82
N GLU A 6 -6.63 6.26 11.91
CA GLU A 6 -8.09 6.37 11.82
C GLU A 6 -8.72 5.07 11.28
N PHE A 7 -7.94 4.27 10.55
CA PHE A 7 -8.31 2.95 10.06
C PHE A 7 -7.92 1.81 11.01
N GLY A 8 -7.36 2.13 12.18
CA GLY A 8 -7.04 1.18 13.25
C GLY A 8 -5.60 0.67 13.26
N ALA A 9 -4.70 1.23 12.46
CA ALA A 9 -3.29 0.86 12.50
C ALA A 9 -2.61 1.40 13.78
N VAL A 10 -1.81 0.57 14.43
CA VAL A 10 -1.15 0.88 15.71
C VAL A 10 0.25 1.44 15.49
N GLY A 11 1.05 0.80 14.63
CA GLY A 11 2.41 1.26 14.34
C GLY A 11 3.42 1.05 15.49
N ASP A 12 3.24 0.02 16.31
CA ASP A 12 4.11 -0.34 17.44
C ASP A 12 5.21 -1.37 17.11
N GLY A 13 5.20 -1.93 15.90
CA GLY A 13 6.12 -2.96 15.40
C GLY A 13 5.79 -4.38 15.83
N LEU A 14 4.70 -4.58 16.58
CA LEU A 14 4.28 -5.87 17.15
C LEU A 14 2.91 -6.28 16.62
N THR A 15 1.95 -5.36 16.70
CA THR A 15 0.59 -5.54 16.22
C THR A 15 0.59 -5.73 14.72
N ASP A 16 -0.26 -6.61 14.23
CA ASP A 16 -0.44 -6.80 12.79
C ASP A 16 -1.38 -5.72 12.23
N ASP A 17 -0.80 -4.79 11.49
CA ASP A 17 -1.50 -3.64 10.90
C ASP A 17 -2.04 -3.94 9.49
N SER A 18 -1.87 -5.16 8.98
CA SER A 18 -2.23 -5.53 7.60
C SER A 18 -3.67 -5.15 7.23
N ASP A 19 -4.64 -5.52 8.07
CA ASP A 19 -6.06 -5.31 7.76
C ASP A 19 -6.45 -3.83 7.81
N ALA A 20 -5.89 -3.07 8.76
CA ALA A 20 -6.10 -1.63 8.86
C ALA A 20 -5.54 -0.89 7.64
N ILE A 21 -4.36 -1.29 7.18
CA ILE A 21 -3.72 -0.69 6.00
C ILE A 21 -4.48 -1.05 4.73
N GLN A 22 -4.91 -2.32 4.58
CA GLN A 22 -5.72 -2.73 3.43
C GLN A 22 -7.06 -1.99 3.41
N HIS A 23 -7.70 -1.81 4.57
CA HIS A 23 -8.94 -1.05 4.66
C HIS A 23 -8.75 0.42 4.23
N ALA A 24 -7.64 1.05 4.63
CA ALA A 24 -7.30 2.40 4.17
C ALA A 24 -7.01 2.45 2.65
N VAL A 25 -6.48 1.38 2.06
CA VAL A 25 -6.34 1.26 0.60
C VAL A 25 -7.70 1.21 -0.07
N ASP A 26 -8.64 0.45 0.48
CA ASP A 26 -9.92 0.18 -0.15
C ASP A 26 -10.93 1.32 0.02
N GLN A 27 -10.91 2.02 1.15
CA GLN A 27 -11.88 3.05 1.52
C GLN A 27 -11.28 4.45 1.64
N GLY A 28 -9.97 4.57 1.49
CA GLY A 28 -9.28 5.84 1.59
C GLY A 28 -9.46 6.75 0.38
N ASP A 29 -8.95 7.97 0.48
CA ASP A 29 -9.10 9.02 -0.52
C ASP A 29 -7.98 9.04 -1.58
N GLY A 30 -7.23 7.95 -1.70
CA GLY A 30 -6.12 7.82 -2.65
C GLY A 30 -4.77 8.31 -2.13
N LEU A 31 -4.66 8.72 -0.86
CA LEU A 31 -3.37 9.01 -0.21
C LEU A 31 -3.28 8.30 1.15
N LEU A 32 -2.42 7.28 1.25
CA LEU A 32 -2.11 6.66 2.53
C LEU A 32 -1.10 7.52 3.29
N HIS A 33 -1.50 8.00 4.47
CA HIS A 33 -0.60 8.68 5.38
C HIS A 33 -0.22 7.76 6.53
N PHE A 34 1.09 7.51 6.64
CA PHE A 34 1.70 6.76 7.73
C PHE A 34 2.29 7.75 8.75
N PRO A 35 1.64 7.97 9.91
CA PRO A 35 2.26 8.65 11.04
C PRO A 35 3.55 7.95 11.49
N PRO A 36 4.42 8.61 12.27
CA PRO A 36 5.61 7.99 12.83
C PRO A 36 5.25 6.71 13.59
N GLY A 37 6.00 5.63 13.31
CA GLY A 37 5.71 4.31 13.85
C GLY A 37 6.34 3.19 13.03
N THR A 38 6.31 1.98 13.57
CA THR A 38 6.69 0.76 12.86
C THR A 38 5.43 -0.07 12.62
N TYR A 39 5.00 -0.17 11.37
CA TYR A 39 3.81 -0.93 11.00
C TYR A 39 4.23 -2.32 10.56
N ARG A 40 3.87 -3.32 11.35
CA ARG A 40 4.16 -4.71 11.03
C ARG A 40 2.99 -5.26 10.23
N ILE A 41 3.29 -5.86 9.08
CA ILE A 41 2.30 -6.49 8.21
C ILE A 41 2.66 -7.96 8.01
N THR A 42 1.67 -8.85 8.00
CA THR A 42 1.89 -10.29 7.77
C THR A 42 1.43 -10.78 6.41
N GLN A 43 0.73 -9.94 5.66
CA GLN A 43 0.29 -10.21 4.29
C GLN A 43 0.52 -9.02 3.36
N PRO A 44 0.69 -9.27 2.04
CA PRO A 44 0.82 -8.21 1.06
C PRO A 44 -0.37 -7.25 1.09
N ILE A 45 -0.08 -5.96 1.01
CA ILE A 45 -1.09 -4.93 0.79
C ILE A 45 -1.33 -4.81 -0.72
N GLU A 46 -2.56 -5.15 -1.13
CA GLU A 46 -2.97 -5.23 -2.53
C GLU A 46 -3.50 -3.90 -3.01
N ILE A 47 -2.84 -3.32 -4.01
CA ILE A 47 -3.19 -2.04 -4.61
C ILE A 47 -3.56 -2.27 -6.07
N ASN A 48 -4.84 -2.53 -6.34
CA ASN A 48 -5.34 -2.64 -7.70
C ASN A 48 -5.67 -1.24 -8.26
N LEU A 49 -4.77 -0.71 -9.09
CA LEU A 49 -4.88 0.61 -9.69
C LEU A 49 -6.00 0.70 -10.75
N ALA A 50 -6.48 -0.45 -11.25
CA ALA A 50 -7.64 -0.50 -12.16
C ALA A 50 -8.92 -0.05 -11.46
N ASP A 51 -9.11 -0.55 -10.22
CA ASP A 51 -10.37 -0.42 -9.50
C ASP A 51 -10.45 0.91 -8.76
N ARG A 52 -9.33 1.38 -8.21
CA ARG A 52 -9.28 2.59 -7.36
C ARG A 52 -8.62 3.81 -8.00
N GLY A 53 -7.90 3.63 -9.11
CA GLY A 53 -7.10 4.71 -9.70
C GLY A 53 -5.78 4.99 -8.96
N PRO A 54 -5.22 6.21 -9.12
CA PRO A 54 -3.92 6.57 -8.54
C PRO A 54 -3.89 6.49 -7.01
N LEU A 55 -2.75 6.09 -6.45
CA LEU A 55 -2.49 6.07 -5.01
C LEU A 55 -1.15 6.73 -4.69
N GLY A 56 -1.16 7.63 -3.70
CA GLY A 56 0.04 8.10 -3.01
C GLY A 56 0.29 7.35 -1.70
N ILE A 57 1.56 7.22 -1.34
CA ILE A 57 2.01 6.73 -0.03
C ILE A 57 2.93 7.80 0.55
N ASP A 58 2.57 8.33 1.72
CA ASP A 58 3.32 9.33 2.46
C ASP A 58 3.67 8.79 3.85
N GLY A 59 4.93 8.89 4.22
CA GLY A 59 5.41 8.56 5.56
C GLY A 59 6.04 9.79 6.19
N THR A 60 5.49 10.26 7.32
CA THR A 60 5.82 11.55 7.94
C THR A 60 7.34 11.79 8.02
N GLY A 61 7.90 12.58 7.09
CA GLY A 61 9.33 12.91 7.06
C GLY A 61 10.29 11.71 7.05
N GLY A 62 9.86 10.54 6.58
CA GLY A 62 10.66 9.30 6.58
C GLY A 62 10.75 8.59 7.94
N THR A 63 9.89 8.94 8.90
CA THR A 63 9.87 8.34 10.25
C THR A 63 8.95 7.12 10.39
N ALA A 64 8.13 6.85 9.37
CA ALA A 64 7.34 5.63 9.30
C ALA A 64 8.18 4.49 8.73
N ARG A 65 8.08 3.31 9.36
CA ARG A 65 8.70 2.07 8.89
C ARG A 65 7.62 1.03 8.65
N VAL A 66 7.65 0.37 7.50
CA VAL A 66 6.80 -0.81 7.24
C VAL A 66 7.69 -2.05 7.28
N VAL A 67 7.25 -3.07 8.03
CA VAL A 67 7.99 -4.32 8.20
C VAL A 67 7.13 -5.48 7.71
N MET A 68 7.58 -6.13 6.63
CA MET A 68 6.98 -7.37 6.15
C MET A 68 7.44 -8.54 7.03
N ALA A 69 6.51 -9.10 7.80
CA ALA A 69 6.74 -10.24 8.70
C ALA A 69 6.17 -11.56 8.17
N GLY A 70 5.56 -11.55 6.99
CA GLY A 70 5.02 -12.74 6.31
C GLY A 70 5.63 -13.00 4.94
N LYS A 71 4.96 -13.83 4.15
CA LYS A 71 5.43 -14.21 2.80
C LYS A 71 4.99 -13.17 1.76
N GLY A 72 5.84 -12.96 0.76
CA GLY A 72 5.54 -12.10 -0.39
C GLY A 72 6.01 -10.65 -0.22
N PRO A 73 5.63 -9.77 -1.16
CA PRO A 73 5.99 -8.36 -1.10
C PRO A 73 5.17 -7.62 -0.03
N ALA A 74 5.72 -6.54 0.53
CA ALA A 74 4.99 -5.66 1.44
C ALA A 74 3.81 -4.97 0.74
N PHE A 75 4.09 -4.34 -0.40
CA PHE A 75 3.07 -3.69 -1.24
C PHE A 75 3.10 -4.34 -2.61
N ARG A 76 1.93 -4.70 -3.13
CA ARG A 76 1.76 -5.21 -4.50
C ARG A 76 0.89 -4.24 -5.28
N LEU A 77 1.53 -3.48 -6.17
CA LEU A 77 0.85 -2.56 -7.07
C LEU A 77 0.51 -3.30 -8.36
N VAL A 78 -0.79 -3.42 -8.64
CA VAL A 78 -1.33 -4.10 -9.82
C VAL A 78 -1.97 -3.05 -10.72
N GLY A 79 -1.31 -2.74 -11.83
CA GLY A 79 -1.86 -1.90 -12.88
C GLY A 79 -2.55 -2.70 -13.98
N THR A 80 -3.23 -2.00 -14.88
CA THR A 80 -3.72 -2.57 -16.14
C THR A 80 -2.80 -2.19 -17.28
N HIS A 81 -2.45 -3.16 -18.13
CA HIS A 81 -1.86 -2.88 -19.44
C HIS A 81 -2.68 -3.58 -20.55
N GLY A 82 -3.08 -2.84 -21.58
CA GLY A 82 -3.88 -3.37 -22.70
C GLY A 82 -3.09 -4.20 -23.73
N GLY A 83 -1.78 -4.34 -23.55
CA GLY A 83 -0.88 -5.15 -24.37
C GLY A 83 0.30 -5.65 -23.54
N THR A 84 1.05 -6.63 -24.01
CA THR A 84 2.23 -7.13 -23.30
C THR A 84 3.25 -6.00 -23.13
N GLY A 85 3.99 -5.98 -22.02
CA GLY A 85 5.18 -5.13 -21.84
C GLY A 85 6.34 -5.50 -22.77
N ASP A 86 6.04 -6.15 -23.89
CA ASP A 86 6.97 -6.58 -24.91
C ASP A 86 7.33 -5.38 -25.81
N PRO A 87 8.61 -5.02 -25.97
CA PRO A 87 9.04 -3.95 -26.86
C PRO A 87 8.59 -4.15 -28.31
N GLY A 88 8.30 -5.38 -28.74
CA GLY A 88 7.83 -5.71 -30.09
C GLY A 88 6.37 -5.31 -30.37
N SER A 89 5.63 -4.85 -29.37
CA SER A 89 4.20 -4.51 -29.48
C SER A 89 3.91 -3.16 -30.14
N ARG A 90 4.92 -2.30 -30.31
CA ARG A 90 4.74 -1.02 -31.02
C ARG A 90 4.80 -1.26 -32.53
N LYS A 91 3.64 -1.27 -33.19
CA LYS A 91 3.58 -0.99 -34.63
C LYS A 91 3.76 0.51 -34.82
N GLY A 92 4.85 0.90 -35.48
CA GLY A 92 5.08 2.25 -35.98
C GLY A 92 4.14 2.60 -37.12
#